data_AF-A0A830GR91-F1
#
_entry.id   AF-A0A830GR91-F1
#
_cell.length_a   1.000
_cell.length_b   1.000
_cell.length_c   1.000
_cell.angle_alpha   90.00
_cell.angle_beta   90.00
_cell.angle_gamma   90.00
#
_symmetry.space_group_name_H-M   'P 1'
#
loop_
_entity.id
_entity.type
_entity.pdbx_description
1 polymer ?
#
loop_
_entity_poly.entity_id
_entity_poly.type
_entity_poly.pdbx_seq_one_letter_code
_entity_poly.pdbx_strand_id
1 'polypeptide(L)'
;MTTAEQSTPERYFRHAVEHHWSPYDIDCSADRATLDGLGRRAFTQLRATVAMFGAGEERVTEDLLPLAGTVDGSADQRFVASHIYEEAKHAAFFDRYWTDVVRPAEEARGLDPTDPTADRWFTPAYETVFDRTTVAMERLQTDDTPESRARAYCHYHLTVEGVFGQTGFHAVEATFGPDTDGPSLPGLVSGFASVRRDEGRHVGYGVTRLGDLLERGAVDPSLVRETVASLADPVDAVVAEMGWKHLPGPDADDLTAFVAEQRENRLDQLLDEEATADAGDAGSSP
;
A
#
# COMPACT_ATOMS: atom_id res chain seq x y z
N MET A 1 22.68 -28.92 12.59
CA MET A 1 23.00 -27.48 12.42
C MET A 1 22.00 -26.73 13.27
N THR A 2 22.48 -26.10 14.33
CA THR A 2 21.72 -25.14 15.13
C THR A 2 21.19 -24.06 14.19
N THR A 3 19.88 -23.92 14.09
CA THR A 3 19.22 -22.81 13.39
C THR A 3 19.60 -21.53 14.11
N ALA A 4 20.61 -20.82 13.61
CA ALA A 4 20.75 -19.40 13.93
C ALA A 4 19.40 -18.74 13.60
N GLU A 5 18.85 -17.98 14.54
CA GLU A 5 17.61 -17.23 14.29
C GLU A 5 17.79 -16.38 13.03
N GLN A 6 16.91 -16.59 12.05
CA GLN A 6 16.93 -15.82 10.82
C GLN A 6 16.52 -14.38 11.13
N SER A 7 17.24 -13.40 10.60
CA SER A 7 16.85 -11.99 10.72
C SER A 7 15.47 -11.75 10.11
N THR A 8 14.76 -10.73 10.58
CA THR A 8 13.42 -10.37 10.10
C THR A 8 13.34 -10.22 8.57
N PRO A 9 14.27 -9.53 7.87
CA PRO A 9 14.24 -9.44 6.41
C PRO A 9 14.39 -10.80 5.71
N GLU A 10 15.22 -11.72 6.23
CA GLU A 10 15.38 -13.04 5.64
C GLU A 10 14.10 -13.88 5.78
N ARG A 11 13.39 -13.75 6.91
CA ARG A 11 12.08 -14.37 7.10
C ARG A 11 11.03 -13.82 6.14
N TYR A 12 11.00 -12.50 5.93
CA TYR A 12 10.08 -11.88 4.99
C TYR A 12 10.39 -12.26 3.54
N PHE A 13 11.67 -12.29 3.15
CA PHE A 13 12.06 -12.76 1.82
C PHE A 13 11.63 -14.21 1.58
N ARG A 14 11.88 -15.11 2.53
CA ARG A 14 11.41 -16.50 2.42
C ARG A 14 9.89 -16.56 2.27
N HIS A 15 9.15 -15.78 3.06
CA HIS A 15 7.70 -15.74 2.99
C HIS A 15 7.21 -15.26 1.62
N ALA A 16 7.83 -14.22 1.04
CA ALA A 16 7.52 -13.72 -0.30
C ALA A 16 7.69 -14.82 -1.37
N VAL A 17 8.76 -15.60 -1.29
CA VAL A 17 9.02 -16.73 -2.20
C VAL A 17 7.98 -17.85 -2.01
N GLU A 18 7.69 -18.24 -0.77
CA GLU A 18 6.78 -19.35 -0.45
C GLU A 18 5.31 -19.03 -0.76
N HIS A 19 4.92 -17.77 -0.70
CA HIS A 19 3.54 -17.31 -0.91
C HIS A 19 3.37 -16.53 -2.22
N HIS A 20 4.25 -16.78 -3.20
CA HIS A 20 4.14 -16.18 -4.52
C HIS A 20 2.74 -16.36 -5.14
N TRP A 21 2.28 -15.32 -5.84
CA TRP A 21 1.08 -15.34 -6.66
C TRP A 21 1.35 -14.62 -7.98
N SER A 22 0.67 -15.05 -9.04
CA SER A 22 0.76 -14.45 -10.36
C SER A 22 -0.47 -13.57 -10.60
N PRO A 23 -0.30 -12.28 -10.98
CA PRO A 23 -1.42 -11.43 -11.33
C PRO A 23 -2.15 -11.90 -12.58
N TYR A 24 -1.55 -12.78 -13.38
CA TYR A 24 -2.15 -13.36 -14.59
C TYR A 24 -3.03 -14.59 -14.31
N ASP A 25 -2.89 -15.21 -13.13
CA ASP A 25 -3.66 -16.40 -12.75
C ASP A 25 -5.01 -16.04 -12.09
N ILE A 26 -5.21 -14.76 -11.74
CA ILE A 26 -6.47 -14.28 -11.18
C ILE A 26 -7.54 -14.23 -12.28
N ASP A 27 -8.67 -14.90 -12.06
CA ASP A 27 -9.81 -14.88 -12.97
C ASP A 27 -10.69 -13.65 -12.71
N CYS A 28 -10.70 -12.71 -13.67
CA CYS A 28 -11.53 -11.50 -13.62
C CYS A 28 -12.73 -11.57 -14.57
N SER A 29 -13.04 -12.73 -15.13
CA SER A 29 -14.09 -12.88 -16.15
C SER A 29 -15.49 -12.57 -15.60
N ALA A 30 -15.76 -12.93 -14.34
CA ALA A 30 -17.02 -12.64 -13.67
C ALA A 30 -17.24 -11.13 -13.49
N ASP A 31 -16.18 -10.40 -13.13
CA ASP A 31 -16.22 -8.96 -12.85
C ASP A 31 -16.68 -8.17 -14.08
N ARG A 32 -16.28 -8.59 -15.28
CA ARG A 32 -16.68 -7.94 -16.54
C ARG A 32 -18.21 -7.91 -16.69
N ALA A 33 -18.88 -9.04 -16.42
CA ALA A 33 -20.33 -9.14 -16.52
C ALA A 33 -21.02 -8.32 -15.43
N THR A 34 -20.49 -8.31 -14.20
CA THR A 34 -20.99 -7.45 -13.11
C THR A 34 -20.88 -5.98 -13.52
N LEU A 35 -19.75 -5.60 -14.11
CA LEU A 35 -19.50 -4.23 -14.50
C LEU A 35 -20.57 -3.76 -15.45
N ASP A 36 -20.99 -4.49 -16.49
CA ASP A 36 -22.06 -4.13 -17.44
C ASP A 36 -23.38 -3.66 -16.79
N GLY A 37 -23.76 -4.21 -15.65
CA GLY A 37 -24.97 -3.81 -14.91
C GLY A 37 -24.80 -2.59 -13.99
N LEU A 38 -23.56 -2.15 -13.76
CA LEU A 38 -23.26 -1.10 -12.79
C LEU A 38 -23.68 0.29 -13.29
N GLY A 39 -24.36 1.05 -12.42
CA GLY A 39 -24.79 2.40 -12.71
C GLY A 39 -23.61 3.33 -13.04
N ARG A 40 -23.80 4.27 -13.97
CA ARG A 40 -22.72 5.11 -14.54
C ARG A 40 -21.84 5.79 -13.48
N ARG A 41 -22.43 6.30 -12.39
CA ARG A 41 -21.66 6.99 -11.34
C ARG A 41 -20.83 6.03 -10.50
N ALA A 42 -21.40 4.89 -10.11
CA ALA A 42 -20.68 3.81 -9.42
C ALA A 42 -19.54 3.26 -10.29
N PHE A 43 -19.78 3.08 -11.59
CA PHE A 43 -18.74 2.67 -12.54
C PHE A 43 -17.61 3.70 -12.67
N THR A 44 -17.92 5.00 -12.69
CA THR A 44 -16.88 6.04 -12.67
C THR A 44 -16.09 6.02 -11.38
N GLN A 45 -16.73 5.84 -10.22
CA GLN A 45 -16.04 5.79 -8.94
C GLN A 45 -15.12 4.55 -8.86
N LEU A 46 -15.59 3.38 -9.29
CA LEU A 46 -14.77 2.17 -9.37
C LEU A 46 -13.54 2.36 -10.27
N ARG A 47 -13.71 2.99 -11.45
CA ARG A 47 -12.57 3.30 -12.33
C ARG A 47 -11.57 4.23 -11.67
N ALA A 48 -12.03 5.27 -10.96
CA ALA A 48 -11.13 6.16 -10.24
C ALA A 48 -10.31 5.39 -9.19
N THR A 49 -10.93 4.48 -8.43
CA THR A 49 -10.24 3.63 -7.47
C THR A 49 -9.20 2.72 -8.13
N VAL A 50 -9.54 2.02 -9.22
CA VAL A 50 -8.60 1.14 -9.93
C VAL A 50 -7.43 1.93 -10.53
N ALA A 51 -7.69 3.10 -11.13
CA ALA A 51 -6.66 3.96 -11.70
C ALA A 51 -5.69 4.47 -10.63
N MET A 52 -6.23 4.95 -9.51
CA MET A 52 -5.45 5.50 -8.40
C MET A 52 -4.57 4.43 -7.72
N PHE A 53 -5.08 3.21 -7.53
CA PHE A 53 -4.27 2.11 -7.05
C PHE A 53 -3.19 1.74 -8.06
N GLY A 54 -3.55 1.48 -9.32
CA GLY A 54 -2.59 1.10 -10.35
C GLY A 54 -1.44 2.09 -10.52
N ALA A 55 -1.74 3.39 -10.56
CA ALA A 55 -0.72 4.43 -10.58
C ALA A 55 0.12 4.46 -9.30
N GLY A 56 -0.51 4.25 -8.14
CA GLY A 56 0.18 4.18 -6.86
C GLY A 56 1.19 3.05 -6.82
N GLU A 57 0.79 1.85 -7.26
CA GLU A 57 1.66 0.67 -7.34
C GLU A 57 2.85 0.90 -8.28
N GLU A 58 2.65 1.59 -9.42
CA GLU A 58 3.73 1.95 -10.34
C GLU A 58 4.71 2.94 -9.67
N ARG A 59 4.19 3.98 -8.99
CA ARG A 59 5.01 4.97 -8.29
C ARG A 59 5.83 4.34 -7.16
N VAL A 60 5.24 3.48 -6.34
CA VAL A 60 5.98 2.79 -5.26
C VAL A 60 7.03 1.82 -5.82
N THR A 61 6.74 1.14 -6.94
CA THR A 61 7.74 0.31 -7.65
C THR A 61 8.98 1.13 -8.02
N GLU A 62 8.80 2.33 -8.58
CA GLU A 62 9.88 3.23 -8.98
C GLU A 62 10.60 3.84 -7.77
N ASP A 63 9.84 4.35 -6.82
CA ASP A 63 10.34 5.06 -5.64
C ASP A 63 11.12 4.14 -4.68
N LEU A 64 10.94 2.82 -4.77
CA LEU A 64 11.69 1.85 -3.99
C LEU A 64 13.11 1.59 -4.52
N LEU A 65 13.38 1.87 -5.80
CA LEU A 65 14.69 1.63 -6.43
C LEU A 65 15.86 2.36 -5.73
N PRO A 66 15.73 3.63 -5.30
CA PRO A 66 16.73 4.28 -4.44
C PRO A 66 17.10 3.47 -3.19
N LEU A 67 16.13 2.90 -2.48
CA LEU A 67 16.39 2.12 -1.26
C LEU A 67 17.17 0.84 -1.57
N ALA A 68 16.87 0.16 -2.67
CA ALA A 68 17.60 -1.04 -3.08
C ALA A 68 19.10 -0.79 -3.28
N GLY A 69 19.47 0.42 -3.72
CA GLY A 69 20.86 0.84 -3.88
C GLY A 69 21.56 1.25 -2.58
N THR A 70 20.82 1.46 -1.49
CA THR A 70 21.35 1.96 -0.21
C THR A 70 21.35 0.93 0.90
N VAL A 71 20.52 -0.11 0.82
CA VAL A 71 20.50 -1.17 1.83
C VAL A 71 21.78 -2.00 1.84
N ASP A 72 22.34 -2.14 3.04
CA ASP A 72 23.50 -2.97 3.32
C ASP A 72 23.07 -4.35 3.85
N GLY A 73 23.80 -5.39 3.48
CA GLY A 73 23.60 -6.75 3.99
C GLY A 73 22.69 -7.60 3.11
N SER A 74 23.04 -8.88 3.00
CA SER A 74 22.41 -9.78 2.03
C SER A 74 20.93 -10.06 2.30
N ALA A 75 20.49 -9.99 3.57
CA ALA A 75 19.09 -10.25 3.94
C ALA A 75 18.17 -9.10 3.47
N ASP A 76 18.57 -7.85 3.73
CA ASP A 76 17.87 -6.67 3.24
C ASP A 76 17.84 -6.61 1.73
N GLN A 77 18.97 -6.83 1.07
CA GLN A 77 19.05 -6.83 -0.39
C GLN A 77 18.11 -7.86 -1.03
N ARG A 78 18.00 -9.06 -0.44
CA ARG A 78 17.03 -10.07 -0.91
C ARG A 78 15.60 -9.62 -0.70
N PHE A 79 15.28 -9.10 0.49
CA PHE A 79 13.93 -8.65 0.80
C PHE A 79 13.49 -7.47 -0.08
N VAL A 80 14.32 -6.43 -0.21
CA VAL A 80 13.99 -5.26 -1.05
C VAL A 80 13.88 -5.66 -2.52
N ALA A 81 14.70 -6.60 -3.01
CA ALA A 81 14.53 -7.14 -4.35
C ALA A 81 13.19 -7.89 -4.54
N SER A 82 12.75 -8.67 -3.54
CA SER A 82 11.40 -9.26 -3.59
C SER A 82 10.30 -8.21 -3.49
N HIS A 83 10.48 -7.18 -2.68
CA HIS A 83 9.51 -6.09 -2.51
C HIS A 83 9.30 -5.34 -3.83
N ILE A 84 10.38 -4.92 -4.53
CA ILE A 84 10.27 -4.30 -5.87
C ILE A 84 9.53 -5.21 -6.85
N TYR A 85 9.81 -6.51 -6.82
CA TYR A 85 9.10 -7.48 -7.64
C TYR A 85 7.62 -7.58 -7.26
N GLU A 86 7.29 -7.49 -5.98
CA GLU A 86 5.93 -7.50 -5.47
C GLU A 86 5.13 -6.29 -5.98
N GLU A 87 5.68 -5.08 -5.85
CA GLU A 87 5.03 -3.87 -6.39
C GLU A 87 4.85 -3.92 -7.91
N ALA A 88 5.84 -4.43 -8.65
CA ALA A 88 5.71 -4.60 -10.08
C ALA A 88 4.58 -5.58 -10.45
N LYS A 89 4.33 -6.62 -9.65
CA LYS A 89 3.16 -7.50 -9.85
C LYS A 89 1.86 -6.78 -9.52
N HIS A 90 1.85 -5.92 -8.49
CA HIS A 90 0.67 -5.15 -8.09
C HIS A 90 0.24 -4.21 -9.22
N ALA A 91 1.18 -3.44 -9.76
CA ALA A 91 0.96 -2.57 -10.92
C ALA A 91 0.46 -3.38 -12.14
N ALA A 92 1.09 -4.51 -12.43
CA ALA A 92 0.66 -5.40 -13.52
C ALA A 92 -0.76 -5.96 -13.33
N PHE A 93 -1.18 -6.24 -12.08
CA PHE A 93 -2.56 -6.65 -11.79
C PHE A 93 -3.56 -5.54 -12.16
N PHE A 94 -3.31 -4.30 -11.75
CA PHE A 94 -4.24 -3.20 -12.01
C PHE A 94 -4.28 -2.79 -13.49
N ASP A 95 -3.12 -2.78 -14.18
CA ASP A 95 -3.08 -2.56 -15.63
C ASP A 95 -3.89 -3.64 -16.38
N ARG A 96 -3.68 -4.91 -15.99
CA ARG A 96 -4.46 -6.02 -16.54
C ARG A 96 -5.95 -5.86 -16.24
N TYR A 97 -6.33 -5.56 -15.00
CA TYR A 97 -7.73 -5.38 -14.64
C TYR A 97 -8.38 -4.24 -15.45
N TRP A 98 -7.64 -3.15 -15.68
CA TRP A 98 -8.09 -2.07 -16.55
C TRP A 98 -8.33 -2.56 -17.98
N THR A 99 -7.37 -3.27 -18.55
CA THR A 99 -7.40 -3.74 -19.94
C THR A 99 -8.45 -4.82 -20.17
N ASP A 100 -8.58 -5.78 -19.26
CA ASP A 100 -9.40 -6.98 -19.44
C ASP A 100 -10.85 -6.78 -18.94
N VAL A 101 -11.07 -5.85 -18.01
CA VAL A 101 -12.38 -5.67 -17.35
C VAL A 101 -12.95 -4.27 -17.59
N VAL A 102 -12.20 -3.21 -17.26
CA VAL A 102 -12.69 -1.83 -17.36
C VAL A 102 -12.91 -1.43 -18.82
N ARG A 103 -11.92 -1.62 -19.69
CA ARG A 103 -11.98 -1.20 -21.10
C ARG A 103 -13.10 -1.89 -21.88
N PRO A 104 -13.34 -3.21 -21.75
CA PRO A 104 -14.50 -3.84 -22.39
C PRO A 104 -15.83 -3.36 -21.80
N ALA A 105 -15.88 -3.05 -20.51
CA ALA A 105 -17.06 -2.46 -19.88
C ALA A 105 -17.33 -1.03 -20.36
N GLU A 106 -16.30 -0.24 -20.70
CA GLU A 106 -16.45 1.06 -21.37
C GLU A 106 -17.03 0.89 -22.79
N GLU A 107 -16.48 -0.05 -23.56
CA GLU A 107 -16.95 -0.35 -24.92
C GLU A 107 -18.42 -0.80 -24.94
N ALA A 108 -18.80 -1.71 -24.04
CA ALA A 108 -20.19 -2.21 -23.92
C ALA A 108 -21.19 -1.08 -23.60
N ARG A 109 -20.72 0.01 -22.99
CA ARG A 109 -21.51 1.21 -22.67
C ARG A 109 -21.48 2.28 -23.77
N GLY A 110 -20.69 2.09 -24.82
CA GLY A 110 -20.44 3.10 -25.83
C GLY A 110 -19.72 4.33 -25.28
N LEU A 111 -18.87 4.16 -24.26
CA LEU A 111 -17.99 5.22 -23.75
C LEU A 111 -16.69 5.24 -24.55
N ASP A 112 -16.14 6.44 -24.74
CA ASP A 112 -14.78 6.55 -25.28
C ASP A 112 -13.79 5.85 -24.33
N PRO A 113 -12.83 5.07 -24.85
CA PRO A 113 -11.85 4.39 -24.02
C PRO A 113 -11.03 5.39 -23.20
N THR A 114 -10.74 5.06 -21.95
CA THR A 114 -10.02 5.97 -21.06
C THR A 114 -8.71 5.36 -20.58
N ASP A 115 -7.73 6.24 -20.37
CA ASP A 115 -6.40 5.89 -19.91
C ASP A 115 -6.39 5.84 -18.37
N PRO A 116 -5.90 4.77 -17.72
CA PRO A 116 -5.79 4.74 -16.26
C PRO A 116 -4.82 5.80 -15.72
N THR A 117 -3.91 6.36 -16.54
CA THR A 117 -2.95 7.40 -16.12
C THR A 117 -3.41 8.82 -16.46
N ALA A 118 -4.67 9.02 -16.87
CA ALA A 118 -5.17 10.35 -17.18
C ALA A 118 -5.36 11.22 -15.92
N ASP A 119 -4.93 12.50 -15.97
CA ASP A 119 -5.00 13.49 -14.89
C ASP A 119 -6.36 13.57 -14.16
N ARG A 120 -7.44 13.22 -14.85
CA ARG A 120 -8.80 13.23 -14.29
C ARG A 120 -8.99 12.27 -13.10
N TRP A 121 -8.10 11.30 -12.93
CA TRP A 121 -8.17 10.30 -11.86
C TRP A 121 -7.41 10.71 -10.60
N PHE A 122 -6.54 11.71 -10.71
CA PHE A 122 -5.64 12.10 -9.64
C PHE A 122 -5.99 13.49 -9.11
N THR A 123 -5.96 13.65 -7.80
CA THR A 123 -6.11 14.96 -7.17
C THR A 123 -4.74 15.60 -6.98
N PRO A 124 -4.64 16.94 -6.88
CA PRO A 124 -3.36 17.58 -6.54
C PRO A 124 -2.76 17.07 -5.21
N ALA A 125 -3.61 16.65 -4.28
CA ALA A 125 -3.17 16.05 -3.02
C ALA A 125 -2.52 14.67 -3.23
N TYR A 126 -3.07 13.85 -4.14
CA TYR A 126 -2.49 12.56 -4.51
C TYR A 126 -1.08 12.74 -5.09
N GLU A 127 -0.93 13.64 -6.06
CA GLU A 127 0.39 14.00 -6.64
C GLU A 127 1.35 14.48 -5.53
N THR A 128 0.87 15.33 -4.62
CA THR A 128 1.69 15.83 -3.50
C THR A 128 2.19 14.72 -2.59
N VAL A 129 1.38 13.69 -2.30
CA VAL A 129 1.80 12.55 -1.47
C VAL A 129 2.95 11.81 -2.16
N PHE A 130 2.78 11.42 -3.42
CA PHE A 130 3.78 10.63 -4.14
C PHE A 130 5.03 11.44 -4.50
N ASP A 131 4.92 12.70 -4.92
CA ASP A 131 6.07 13.56 -5.18
C ASP A 131 6.97 13.73 -3.95
N ARG A 132 6.36 13.91 -2.77
CA ARG A 132 7.11 13.99 -1.51
C ARG A 132 7.77 12.67 -1.16
N THR A 133 7.11 11.55 -1.43
CA THR A 133 7.67 10.20 -1.24
C THR A 133 8.87 9.97 -2.15
N THR A 134 8.78 10.29 -3.44
CA THR A 134 9.91 10.25 -4.39
C THR A 134 11.08 11.07 -3.88
N VAL A 135 10.85 12.32 -3.49
CA VAL A 135 11.92 13.19 -2.97
C VAL A 135 12.58 12.58 -1.74
N ALA A 136 11.81 11.99 -0.82
CA ALA A 136 12.36 11.34 0.37
C ALA A 136 13.18 10.09 0.03
N MET A 137 12.73 9.28 -0.92
CA MET A 137 13.42 8.05 -1.35
C MET A 137 14.67 8.36 -2.17
N GLU A 138 14.60 9.25 -3.16
CA GLU A 138 15.74 9.67 -3.99
C GLU A 138 16.87 10.29 -3.15
N ARG A 139 16.52 11.00 -2.07
CA ARG A 139 17.49 11.59 -1.16
C ARG A 139 18.48 10.56 -0.60
N LEU A 140 18.06 9.30 -0.44
CA LEU A 140 18.93 8.22 0.02
C LEU A 140 20.17 8.04 -0.87
N GLN A 141 20.08 8.33 -2.18
CA GLN A 141 21.22 8.17 -3.08
C GLN A 141 22.31 9.24 -2.90
N THR A 142 21.97 10.37 -2.29
CA THR A 142 22.87 11.54 -2.18
C THR A 142 23.21 11.92 -0.74
N ASP A 143 22.36 11.56 0.22
CA ASP A 143 22.44 11.95 1.63
C ASP A 143 21.89 10.84 2.53
N ASP A 144 22.57 9.68 2.53
CA ASP A 144 22.17 8.49 3.28
C ASP A 144 22.51 8.58 4.78
N THR A 145 21.75 9.40 5.50
CA THR A 145 21.86 9.56 6.96
C THR A 145 20.74 8.77 7.68
N PRO A 146 20.90 8.45 8.98
CA PRO A 146 19.82 7.88 9.79
C PRO A 146 18.50 8.67 9.67
N GLU A 147 18.57 9.99 9.66
CA GLU A 147 17.42 10.88 9.55
C GLU A 147 16.81 10.89 8.13
N SER A 148 17.63 10.76 7.08
CA SER A 148 17.12 10.57 5.71
C SER A 148 16.42 9.23 5.56
N ARG A 149 17.01 8.13 6.07
CA ARG A 149 16.38 6.80 6.10
C ARG A 149 15.07 6.82 6.88
N ALA A 150 15.04 7.46 8.05
CA ALA A 150 13.81 7.57 8.83
C ALA A 150 12.70 8.30 8.07
N ARG A 151 13.01 9.42 7.39
CA ARG A 151 12.03 10.12 6.55
C ARG A 151 11.55 9.23 5.40
N ALA A 152 12.46 8.58 4.68
CA ALA A 152 12.10 7.67 3.60
C ALA A 152 11.14 6.56 4.07
N TYR A 153 11.44 5.90 5.20
CA TYR A 153 10.55 4.88 5.78
C TYR A 153 9.21 5.46 6.26
N CYS A 154 9.19 6.68 6.80
CA CYS A 154 7.94 7.36 7.19
C CYS A 154 7.05 7.65 5.98
N HIS A 155 7.63 8.16 4.89
CA HIS A 155 6.90 8.47 3.66
C HIS A 155 6.37 7.18 3.01
N TYR A 156 7.25 6.23 2.74
CA TYR A 156 6.93 5.04 1.96
C TYR A 156 6.16 4.00 2.81
N HIS A 157 6.83 3.36 3.76
CA HIS A 157 6.27 2.20 4.45
C HIS A 157 5.20 2.55 5.48
N LEU A 158 5.40 3.62 6.28
CA LEU A 158 4.41 3.98 7.29
C LEU A 158 3.20 4.65 6.65
N THR A 159 3.41 5.64 5.79
CA THR A 159 2.32 6.50 5.31
C THR A 159 1.67 5.97 4.04
N VAL A 160 2.42 5.77 2.95
CA VAL A 160 1.86 5.30 1.68
C VAL A 160 1.31 3.89 1.81
N GLU A 161 2.10 2.93 2.28
CA GLU A 161 1.67 1.53 2.43
C GLU A 161 0.82 1.33 3.70
N GLY A 162 1.36 1.76 4.85
CA GLY A 162 0.87 1.42 6.18
C GLY A 162 -0.36 2.17 6.66
N VAL A 163 -0.73 3.28 6.00
CA VAL A 163 -1.89 4.12 6.34
C VAL A 163 -2.78 4.32 5.11
N PHE A 164 -2.25 4.88 4.03
CA PHE A 164 -3.04 5.23 2.85
C PHE A 164 -3.51 3.98 2.08
N GLY A 165 -2.60 3.06 1.75
CA GLY A 165 -2.93 1.77 1.11
C GLY A 165 -3.90 0.94 1.96
N GLN A 166 -3.65 0.83 3.28
CA GLN A 166 -4.55 0.13 4.21
C GLN A 166 -5.97 0.70 4.23
N THR A 167 -6.12 2.03 4.13
CA THR A 167 -7.42 2.70 4.04
C THR A 167 -8.14 2.33 2.74
N GLY A 168 -7.43 2.30 1.61
CA GLY A 168 -8.03 1.88 0.35
C GLY A 168 -8.41 0.40 0.32
N PHE A 169 -7.60 -0.49 0.92
CA PHE A 169 -7.99 -1.90 1.08
C PHE A 169 -9.26 -2.05 1.93
N HIS A 170 -9.35 -1.30 3.04
CA HIS A 170 -10.56 -1.30 3.87
C HIS A 170 -11.79 -0.84 3.07
N ALA A 171 -11.65 0.23 2.28
CA ALA A 171 -12.73 0.74 1.43
C ALA A 171 -13.23 -0.30 0.41
N VAL A 172 -12.30 -1.04 -0.21
CA VAL A 172 -12.62 -2.09 -1.20
C VAL A 172 -13.23 -3.31 -0.51
N GLU A 173 -12.65 -3.79 0.58
CA GLU A 173 -13.12 -4.98 1.29
C GLU A 173 -14.52 -4.78 1.89
N ALA A 174 -14.75 -3.64 2.54
CA ALA A 174 -16.05 -3.28 3.12
C ALA A 174 -17.15 -3.07 2.06
N THR A 175 -16.77 -2.91 0.80
CA THR A 175 -17.71 -2.67 -0.31
C THR A 175 -17.93 -3.91 -1.16
N PHE A 176 -16.88 -4.58 -1.59
CA PHE A 176 -16.95 -5.66 -2.59
C PHE A 176 -16.70 -7.06 -2.00
N GLY A 177 -16.40 -7.16 -0.70
CA GLY A 177 -16.18 -8.43 -0.02
C GLY A 177 -17.35 -9.42 -0.18
N PRO A 178 -17.11 -10.73 0.04
CA PRO A 178 -18.10 -11.78 -0.25
C PRO A 178 -19.41 -11.68 0.54
N ASP A 179 -19.40 -10.99 1.68
CA ASP A 179 -20.52 -10.88 2.62
C ASP A 179 -21.08 -9.44 2.73
N THR A 180 -20.87 -8.60 1.72
CA THR A 180 -21.36 -7.21 1.67
C THR A 180 -22.58 -7.06 0.75
N ASP A 181 -23.27 -5.92 0.85
CA ASP A 181 -24.37 -5.55 -0.05
C ASP A 181 -23.89 -4.98 -1.40
N GLY A 182 -22.57 -4.95 -1.64
CA GLY A 182 -22.00 -4.40 -2.86
C GLY A 182 -22.02 -5.36 -4.05
N PRO A 183 -21.66 -4.86 -5.24
CA PRO A 183 -21.59 -5.72 -6.42
C PRO A 183 -20.47 -6.75 -6.27
N SER A 184 -20.72 -7.98 -6.69
CA SER A 184 -19.73 -9.05 -6.63
C SER A 184 -18.64 -8.87 -7.69
N LEU A 185 -17.42 -8.57 -7.24
CA LEU A 185 -16.22 -8.39 -8.06
C LEU A 185 -15.11 -9.34 -7.57
N PRO A 186 -15.28 -10.68 -7.73
CA PRO A 186 -14.38 -11.66 -7.14
C PRO A 186 -12.94 -11.56 -7.65
N GLY A 187 -12.73 -11.22 -8.92
CA GLY A 187 -11.39 -11.02 -9.48
C GLY A 187 -10.68 -9.83 -8.84
N LEU A 188 -11.37 -8.70 -8.71
CA LEU A 188 -10.88 -7.50 -8.06
C LEU A 188 -10.54 -7.76 -6.59
N VAL A 189 -11.47 -8.36 -5.84
CA VAL A 189 -11.28 -8.69 -4.42
C VAL A 189 -10.12 -9.66 -4.23
N SER A 190 -9.99 -10.69 -5.08
CA SER A 190 -8.86 -11.63 -5.03
C SER A 190 -7.53 -10.94 -5.30
N GLY A 191 -7.49 -9.98 -6.23
CA GLY A 191 -6.30 -9.19 -6.51
C GLY A 191 -5.90 -8.33 -5.32
N PHE A 192 -6.83 -7.53 -4.80
CA PHE A 192 -6.60 -6.71 -3.61
C PHE A 192 -6.19 -7.54 -2.38
N ALA A 193 -6.79 -8.71 -2.18
CA ALA A 193 -6.39 -9.61 -1.10
C ALA A 193 -4.95 -10.13 -1.26
N SER A 194 -4.53 -10.38 -2.50
CA SER A 194 -3.17 -10.84 -2.80
C SER A 194 -2.14 -9.72 -2.59
N VAL A 195 -2.45 -8.50 -3.05
CA VAL A 195 -1.66 -7.27 -2.79
C VAL A 195 -1.55 -7.02 -1.28
N ARG A 196 -2.68 -6.94 -0.57
CA ARG A 196 -2.71 -6.70 0.88
C ARG A 196 -1.90 -7.72 1.69
N ARG A 197 -1.84 -8.97 1.25
CA ARG A 197 -1.02 -10.01 1.90
C ARG A 197 0.48 -9.75 1.73
N ASP A 198 0.89 -9.14 0.63
CA ASP A 198 2.28 -8.73 0.38
C ASP A 198 2.63 -7.50 1.24
N GLU A 199 1.74 -6.51 1.30
CA GLU A 199 1.88 -5.27 2.08
C GLU A 199 2.20 -5.46 3.57
N GLY A 200 1.68 -6.53 4.18
CA GLY A 200 2.01 -6.84 5.58
C GLY A 200 3.52 -6.99 5.82
N ARG A 201 4.27 -7.50 4.84
CA ARG A 201 5.74 -7.62 4.91
C ARG A 201 6.42 -6.29 4.58
N HIS A 202 5.88 -5.53 3.63
CA HIS A 202 6.42 -4.25 3.19
C HIS A 202 6.42 -3.24 4.36
N VAL A 203 5.25 -3.05 4.96
CA VAL A 203 5.07 -2.20 6.14
C VAL A 203 5.90 -2.73 7.31
N GLY A 204 5.88 -4.05 7.55
CA GLY A 204 6.64 -4.69 8.62
C GLY A 204 8.15 -4.44 8.52
N TYR A 205 8.70 -4.45 7.31
CA TYR A 205 10.10 -4.13 7.06
C TYR A 205 10.43 -2.69 7.42
N GLY A 206 9.66 -1.73 6.91
CA GLY A 206 9.86 -0.31 7.21
C GLY A 206 9.73 0.01 8.69
N VAL A 207 8.71 -0.55 9.36
CA VAL A 207 8.52 -0.42 10.81
C VAL A 207 9.71 -0.99 11.59
N THR A 208 10.18 -2.18 11.22
CA THR A 208 11.36 -2.80 11.87
C THR A 208 12.59 -1.90 11.71
N ARG A 209 12.87 -1.41 10.49
CA ARG A 209 14.05 -0.58 10.22
C ARG A 209 13.98 0.81 10.85
N LEU A 210 12.78 1.36 10.98
CA LEU A 210 12.56 2.60 11.71
C LEU A 210 12.70 2.40 13.23
N GLY A 211 12.18 1.29 13.77
CA GLY A 211 12.39 0.88 15.16
C GLY A 211 13.87 0.75 15.51
N ASP A 212 14.65 0.04 14.68
CA ASP A 212 16.11 -0.11 14.84
C ASP A 212 16.84 1.25 14.92
N LEU A 213 16.36 2.27 14.22
CA LEU A 213 16.92 3.63 14.23
C LEU A 213 16.61 4.37 15.53
N LEU A 214 15.39 4.21 16.04
CA LEU A 214 14.91 4.81 17.29
C LEU A 214 15.55 4.16 18.51
N GLU A 215 15.55 2.83 18.59
CA GLU A 215 16.08 2.06 19.73
C GLU A 215 17.56 2.35 20.00
N ARG A 216 18.36 2.54 18.94
CA ARG A 216 19.78 2.88 19.07
C ARG A 216 20.06 4.37 19.28
N GLY A 217 19.01 5.20 19.34
CA GLY A 217 19.12 6.65 19.49
C GLY A 217 19.75 7.36 18.29
N ALA A 218 19.68 6.77 17.09
CA ALA A 218 20.21 7.39 15.88
C ALA A 218 19.27 8.44 15.28
N VAL A 219 17.99 8.43 15.69
CA VAL A 219 16.96 9.37 15.25
C VAL A 219 16.12 9.77 16.45
N ASP A 220 15.78 11.06 16.55
CA ASP A 220 14.87 11.56 17.57
C ASP A 220 13.41 11.17 17.22
N PRO A 221 12.63 10.62 18.17
CA PRO A 221 11.21 10.32 17.97
C PRO A 221 10.36 11.48 17.41
N SER A 222 10.73 12.73 17.71
CA SER A 222 10.07 13.92 17.16
C SER A 222 10.17 13.99 15.64
N LEU A 223 11.28 13.56 15.04
CA LEU A 223 11.44 13.56 13.58
C LEU A 223 10.39 12.67 12.90
N VAL A 224 10.12 11.50 13.48
CA VAL A 224 9.11 10.57 12.97
C VAL A 224 7.72 11.19 13.07
N ARG A 225 7.36 11.72 14.26
CA ARG A 225 6.07 12.39 14.47
C ARG A 225 5.86 13.55 13.52
N GLU A 226 6.85 14.43 13.38
CA GLU A 226 6.79 15.59 12.49
C GLU A 226 6.67 15.19 11.02
N THR A 227 7.40 14.15 10.59
CA THR A 227 7.34 13.66 9.21
C THR A 227 5.95 13.11 8.89
N VAL A 228 5.42 12.22 9.74
CA VAL A 228 4.07 11.64 9.57
C VAL A 228 2.99 12.73 9.63
N ALA A 229 3.09 13.67 10.57
CA ALA A 229 2.15 14.79 10.67
C ALA A 229 2.18 15.69 9.42
N SER A 230 3.34 15.89 8.80
CA SER A 230 3.46 16.70 7.58
C SER A 230 2.76 16.08 6.36
N LEU A 231 2.47 14.78 6.40
CA LEU A 231 1.76 14.03 5.37
C LEU A 231 0.26 13.87 5.66
N ALA A 232 -0.20 14.25 6.86
CA ALA A 232 -1.58 14.11 7.27
C ALA A 232 -2.56 14.79 6.32
N ASP A 233 -2.43 16.11 6.18
CA ASP A 233 -3.31 16.92 5.34
C ASP A 233 -3.44 16.42 3.89
N PRO A 234 -2.34 16.16 3.14
CA PRO A 234 -2.48 15.67 1.77
C PRO A 234 -3.07 14.26 1.69
N VAL A 235 -2.77 13.35 2.63
CA VAL A 235 -3.38 12.01 2.66
C VAL A 235 -4.88 12.11 2.95
N ASP A 236 -5.28 12.88 3.95
CA ASP A 236 -6.68 13.04 4.37
C ASP A 236 -7.51 13.68 3.25
N ALA A 237 -6.92 14.62 2.51
CA ALA A 237 -7.56 15.24 1.34
C ALA A 237 -7.82 14.24 0.20
N VAL A 238 -6.95 13.24 0.00
CA VAL A 238 -7.19 12.17 -0.98
C VAL A 238 -8.28 11.24 -0.48
N VAL A 239 -8.16 10.79 0.78
CA VAL A 239 -9.09 9.84 1.41
C VAL A 239 -10.52 10.36 1.44
N ALA A 240 -10.73 11.65 1.72
CA ALA A 240 -12.05 12.27 1.70
C ALA A 240 -12.74 12.18 0.33
N GLU A 241 -11.99 12.13 -0.78
CA GLU A 241 -12.55 11.96 -2.13
C GLU A 241 -12.78 10.48 -2.51
N MET A 242 -12.18 9.54 -1.77
CA MET A 242 -12.33 8.09 -2.01
C MET A 242 -13.67 7.53 -1.51
N GLY A 243 -14.28 8.15 -0.50
CA GLY A 243 -15.50 7.65 0.15
C GLY A 243 -16.63 7.34 -0.84
N TRP A 244 -17.26 6.18 -0.70
CA TRP A 244 -18.27 5.71 -1.66
C TRP A 244 -19.53 6.57 -1.60
N LYS A 245 -19.94 7.12 -2.76
CA LYS A 245 -21.16 7.97 -2.88
C LYS A 245 -22.32 7.22 -3.54
N HIS A 246 -21.98 6.16 -4.28
CA HIS A 246 -22.91 5.44 -5.16
C HIS A 246 -22.80 3.91 -5.06
N LEU A 247 -21.99 3.43 -4.12
CA LEU A 247 -21.81 2.04 -3.76
C LEU A 247 -22.02 1.93 -2.24
N PRO A 248 -22.51 0.79 -1.73
CA PRO A 248 -22.47 0.54 -0.29
C PRO A 248 -21.02 0.45 0.17
N GLY A 249 -20.75 0.77 1.42
CA GLY A 249 -19.39 0.82 1.96
C GLY A 249 -19.13 2.12 2.70
N PRO A 250 -17.90 2.33 3.19
CA PRO A 250 -17.55 3.49 3.98
C PRO A 250 -17.63 4.77 3.14
N ASP A 251 -18.22 5.81 3.71
CA ASP A 251 -18.26 7.13 3.11
C ASP A 251 -16.99 7.93 3.42
N ALA A 252 -16.99 9.23 3.10
CA ALA A 252 -15.83 10.09 3.31
C ALA A 252 -15.49 10.28 4.80
N ASP A 253 -16.50 10.37 5.67
CA ASP A 253 -16.31 10.56 7.09
C ASP A 253 -15.78 9.27 7.73
N ASP A 254 -16.34 8.12 7.34
CA ASP A 254 -15.86 6.80 7.77
C ASP A 254 -14.38 6.58 7.41
N LEU A 255 -14.00 6.85 6.17
CA LEU A 255 -12.61 6.67 5.73
C LEU A 255 -11.65 7.68 6.36
N THR A 256 -12.09 8.92 6.58
CA THR A 256 -11.27 9.94 7.25
C THR A 256 -11.02 9.58 8.71
N ALA A 257 -12.02 9.01 9.40
CA ALA A 257 -11.83 8.48 10.75
C ALA A 257 -10.87 7.28 10.74
N PHE A 258 -11.04 6.35 9.80
CA PHE A 258 -10.18 5.17 9.68
C PHE A 258 -8.72 5.54 9.41
N VAL A 259 -8.44 6.46 8.48
CA VAL A 259 -7.07 6.84 8.15
C VAL A 259 -6.37 7.56 9.31
N ALA A 260 -7.10 8.37 10.08
CA ALA A 260 -6.60 9.01 11.29
C ALA A 260 -6.22 7.95 12.34
N GLU A 261 -7.10 6.98 12.58
CA GLU A 261 -6.84 5.87 13.50
C GLU A 261 -5.63 5.03 13.06
N GLN A 262 -5.51 4.70 11.76
CA GLN A 262 -4.34 3.97 11.25
C GLN A 262 -3.05 4.74 11.47
N ARG A 263 -3.06 6.06 11.27
CA ARG A 263 -1.90 6.93 11.51
C ARG A 263 -1.47 6.91 12.98
N GLU A 264 -2.43 7.05 13.89
CA GLU A 264 -2.19 6.98 15.34
C GLU A 264 -1.62 5.61 15.74
N ASN A 265 -2.28 4.52 15.34
CA ASN A 265 -1.84 3.15 15.62
C ASN A 265 -0.39 2.89 15.16
N ARG A 266 0.03 3.45 14.02
CA ARG A 266 1.41 3.30 13.53
C ARG A 266 2.41 4.07 14.36
N LEU A 267 2.06 5.27 14.81
CA LEU A 267 2.92 6.06 15.69
C LEU A 267 3.05 5.38 17.06
N ASP A 268 1.94 4.91 17.63
CA ASP A 268 1.93 4.22 18.93
C ASP A 268 2.75 2.92 18.86
N GLN A 269 2.58 2.11 17.81
CA GLN A 269 3.37 0.91 17.57
C GLN A 269 4.90 1.16 17.59
N LEU A 270 5.35 2.33 17.14
CA LEU A 270 6.77 2.68 17.03
C LEU A 270 7.32 3.43 18.23
N LEU A 271 6.47 4.18 18.92
CA LEU A 271 6.90 5.21 19.88
C LEU A 271 6.50 4.91 21.32
N ASP A 272 5.64 3.92 21.55
CA ASP A 272 5.32 3.46 22.90
C ASP A 272 6.41 2.53 23.44
N GLU A 273 7.07 2.98 24.51
CA GLU A 273 8.18 2.31 25.19
C GLU A 273 7.77 0.96 25.85
N GLU A 274 6.48 0.62 25.92
CA GLU A 274 5.98 -0.62 26.54
C GLU A 274 5.75 -1.77 25.53
N ALA A 275 5.59 -1.50 24.22
CA ALA A 275 5.28 -2.53 23.23
C ALA A 275 6.50 -3.37 22.79
N THR A 276 7.72 -2.81 22.91
CA THR A 276 8.97 -3.53 22.57
C THR A 276 9.36 -4.58 23.63
N ALA A 277 8.76 -4.53 24.82
CA ALA A 277 9.01 -5.52 25.87
C ALA A 277 8.21 -6.82 25.71
N ASP A 278 7.05 -6.79 25.02
CA ASP A 278 6.11 -7.92 24.97
C ASP A 278 6.20 -8.74 23.66
N ALA A 279 6.83 -8.20 22.61
CA ALA A 279 7.11 -8.95 21.38
C ALA A 279 8.28 -9.95 21.51
N GLY A 280 9.03 -9.88 22.61
CA GLY A 280 10.19 -10.73 22.92
C GLY A 280 9.90 -12.01 23.72
N ASP A 281 8.68 -12.23 24.21
CA ASP A 281 8.35 -13.38 25.09
C ASP A 281 7.18 -14.25 24.62
N ALA A 282 6.74 -14.12 23.36
CA ALA A 282 5.80 -15.09 22.77
C ALA A 282 6.52 -16.37 22.31
N GLY A 283 7.30 -16.96 23.21
CA GLY A 283 8.01 -18.21 23.02
C GLY A 283 8.01 -19.02 24.30
N SER A 284 6.91 -19.74 24.57
CA SER A 284 6.89 -21.11 25.14
C SER A 284 5.53 -21.43 25.75
N SER A 285 4.83 -22.42 25.18
CA SER A 285 4.16 -23.52 25.91
C SER A 285 3.18 -24.27 25.00
N PRO A 286 2.94 -25.56 25.27
CA PRO A 286 3.72 -26.74 24.86
C PRO A 286 3.26 -27.36 23.52
#